data_AF-A0A6J7AT28-F1
#
_entry.id   AF-A0A6J7AT28-F1
#
_cell.length_a   1.000
_cell.length_b   1.000
_cell.length_c   1.000
_cell.angle_alpha   90.00
_cell.angle_beta   90.00
_cell.angle_gamma   90.00
#
_symmetry.space_group_name_H-M   'P 1'
#
loop_
_entity.id
_entity.type
_entity.pdbx_description
1 polymer ?
#
loop_
_entity_poly.entity_id
_entity_poly.type
_entity_poly.pdbx_seq_one_letter_code
_entity_poly.pdbx_strand_id
1 'polypeptide(L)'
;MQPDNFVPDVTFFSYTILLLGGAARVFGPIVGAIIFWFLLVFVGEFLNQLIAAGWITFLLPTDVGPIRFILVGLGLMGLMIFRPQGIFGDKRELALDAR
;
A
#
# COMPACT_ATOMS: atom_id res chain seq x y z
N MET A 1 21.51 -11.50 -5.99
CA MET A 1 21.07 -10.68 -4.85
C MET A 1 22.10 -9.58 -4.70
N GLN A 2 21.77 -8.34 -5.07
CA GLN A 2 22.70 -7.21 -5.00
C GLN A 2 22.39 -6.40 -3.73
N PRO A 3 23.39 -5.90 -2.98
CA PRO A 3 23.15 -5.14 -1.74
C PRO A 3 22.30 -3.87 -1.96
N ASP A 4 22.25 -3.34 -3.18
CA ASP A 4 21.38 -2.23 -3.61
C ASP A 4 19.88 -2.58 -3.60
N ASN A 5 19.47 -3.81 -3.29
CA ASN A 5 18.06 -4.16 -3.14
C ASN A 5 17.52 -3.87 -1.73
N PHE A 6 18.35 -3.50 -0.76
CA PHE A 6 17.94 -3.19 0.63
C PHE A 6 18.08 -1.70 0.93
N VAL A 7 17.50 -0.88 0.06
CA VAL A 7 17.37 0.59 0.18
C VAL A 7 16.20 0.89 1.14
N PRO A 8 16.14 2.08 1.79
CA PRO A 8 15.02 2.53 2.64
C PRO A 8 13.60 2.15 2.19
N ASP A 9 13.37 2.03 0.88
CA ASP A 9 12.12 1.61 0.26
C ASP A 9 11.60 0.25 0.80
N VAL A 10 12.47 -0.75 0.93
CA VAL A 10 12.06 -2.09 1.39
C VAL A 10 11.61 -2.05 2.85
N THR A 11 12.30 -1.26 3.67
CA THR A 11 11.94 -1.06 5.08
C THR A 11 10.61 -0.33 5.20
N PHE A 12 10.39 0.71 4.39
CA PHE A 12 9.11 1.44 4.36
C PHE A 12 7.95 0.51 3.94
N PHE A 13 8.14 -0.30 2.90
CA PHE A 13 7.13 -1.26 2.47
C PHE A 13 6.83 -2.31 3.55
N SER A 14 7.86 -2.81 4.23
CA SER A 14 7.71 -3.77 5.31
C SER A 14 6.89 -3.21 6.49
N TYR A 15 7.19 -1.98 6.91
CA TYR A 15 6.39 -1.31 7.94
C TYR A 15 4.96 -1.04 7.48
N THR A 16 4.78 -0.64 6.23
CA THR A 16 3.44 -0.37 5.69
C THR A 16 2.58 -1.64 5.66
N ILE A 17 3.16 -2.76 5.24
CA ILE A 17 2.52 -4.08 5.26
C ILE A 17 2.10 -4.45 6.69
N LEU A 18 3.00 -4.27 7.67
CA LEU A 18 2.72 -4.58 9.06
C LEU A 18 1.57 -3.72 9.64
N LEU A 19 1.60 -2.42 9.36
CA LEU A 19 0.58 -1.46 9.82
C LEU A 19 -0.81 -1.79 9.23
N LEU A 20 -0.87 -2.11 7.94
CA LEU A 20 -2.14 -2.48 7.29
C LEU A 20 -2.74 -3.78 7.81
N GLY A 21 -1.88 -4.76 8.09
CA GLY A 21 -2.28 -6.05 8.64
C GLY A 21 -2.84 -6.00 10.06
N GLY A 22 -2.43 -4.98 10.82
CA GLY A 22 -2.61 -4.89 12.27
C GLY A 22 -1.33 -5.33 12.98
N ALA A 23 -0.69 -4.39 13.68
CA ALA A 23 0.66 -4.55 14.26
C ALA A 23 0.78 -5.71 15.27
N ALA A 24 -0.32 -6.18 15.86
CA ALA A 24 -0.34 -7.16 16.95
C ALA A 24 -0.79 -8.58 16.55
N ARG A 25 -1.04 -8.89 15.27
CA ARG A 25 -1.56 -10.20 14.84
C ARG A 25 -0.60 -10.98 13.96
N VAL A 26 -0.45 -12.29 14.24
CA VAL A 26 0.42 -13.22 13.49
C VAL A 26 0.08 -13.29 12.00
N PHE A 27 -1.22 -13.19 11.65
CA PHE A 27 -1.68 -13.17 10.26
C PHE A 27 -1.72 -11.76 9.62
N GLY A 28 -1.44 -10.71 10.40
CA GLY A 28 -1.43 -9.33 9.93
C GLY A 28 -0.50 -9.13 8.72
N PRO A 29 0.78 -9.53 8.79
CA PRO A 29 1.72 -9.37 7.68
C PRO A 29 1.25 -10.01 6.37
N ILE A 30 0.57 -11.16 6.43
CA ILE A 30 0.10 -11.87 5.23
C ILE A 30 -0.96 -11.06 4.51
N VAL A 31 -1.99 -10.59 5.24
CA VAL A 31 -3.08 -9.82 4.62
C VAL A 31 -2.63 -8.41 4.26
N GLY A 32 -1.76 -7.80 5.07
CA GLY A 32 -1.10 -6.54 4.72
C GLY A 32 -0.32 -6.66 3.40
N ALA A 33 0.42 -7.76 3.20
CA ALA A 33 1.14 -8.02 1.96
C ALA A 33 0.20 -8.23 0.77
N ILE A 34 -0.89 -8.99 0.96
CA ILE A 34 -1.91 -9.18 -0.09
C ILE A 34 -2.49 -7.84 -0.53
N ILE A 35 -2.87 -6.97 0.40
CA ILE A 35 -3.48 -5.68 0.09
C ILE A 35 -2.46 -4.74 -0.54
N PHE A 36 -1.26 -4.65 0.03
CA PHE A 36 -0.20 -3.82 -0.50
C PHE A 36 0.16 -4.22 -1.93
N TRP A 37 0.32 -5.52 -2.17
CA TRP A 37 0.62 -6.05 -3.50
C TRP A 37 -0.54 -5.86 -4.48
N PHE A 38 -1.77 -6.11 -4.02
CA PHE A 38 -2.97 -5.85 -4.82
C PHE A 38 -3.03 -4.39 -5.26
N LEU A 39 -2.83 -3.43 -4.35
CA LEU A 39 -2.83 -2.01 -4.69
C LEU A 39 -1.72 -1.65 -5.67
N LEU A 40 -0.50 -2.18 -5.46
CA LEU A 40 0.61 -1.95 -6.38
C LEU A 40 0.28 -2.41 -7.81
N VAL A 41 -0.17 -3.65 -7.96
CA VAL A 41 -0.49 -4.21 -9.28
C VAL A 41 -1.72 -3.53 -9.86
N PHE A 42 -2.80 -3.41 -9.09
CA PHE A 42 -4.06 -2.83 -9.54
C PHE A 42 -3.86 -1.41 -10.06
N VAL A 43 -3.21 -0.54 -9.30
CA VAL A 43 -2.99 0.86 -9.72
C VAL A 43 -2.10 0.93 -10.96
N GLY A 44 -1.05 0.11 -11.02
CA GLY A 44 -0.15 0.07 -12.18
C GLY A 44 -0.86 -0.39 -13.45
N GLU A 45 -1.56 -1.51 -13.38
CA GLU A 45 -2.30 -2.07 -14.52
C GLU A 45 -3.47 -1.18 -14.93
N PHE A 46 -4.19 -0.63 -13.97
CA PHE A 46 -5.30 0.29 -14.24
C PHE A 46 -4.84 1.53 -14.99
N LEU A 47 -3.71 2.14 -14.59
CA LEU A 47 -3.13 3.28 -15.31
C LEU A 47 -2.66 2.88 -16.72
N ASN A 48 -1.98 1.73 -16.86
CA ASN A 48 -1.55 1.25 -18.18
C ASN A 48 -2.74 0.99 -19.11
N GLN A 49 -3.83 0.41 -18.60
CA GLN A 49 -5.04 0.18 -19.37
C GLN A 49 -5.71 1.50 -19.79
N LEU A 50 -5.75 2.51 -18.92
CA LEU A 50 -6.30 3.84 -19.25
C LEU A 50 -5.48 4.56 -20.33
N ILE A 51 -4.15 4.42 -20.29
CA ILE A 51 -3.26 4.95 -21.33
C ILE A 51 -3.50 4.19 -22.65
N ALA A 52 -3.54 2.85 -22.61
CA ALA A 52 -3.78 2.03 -23.79
C ALA A 52 -5.17 2.25 -24.41
N ALA A 53 -6.18 2.55 -23.60
CA ALA A 53 -7.53 2.89 -24.06
C ALA A 53 -7.62 4.32 -24.65
N GLY A 54 -6.57 5.13 -24.56
CA GLY A 54 -6.54 6.50 -25.04
C GLY A 54 -7.28 7.50 -24.15
N TRP A 55 -7.67 7.12 -22.92
CA TRP A 55 -8.34 8.00 -21.97
C TRP A 55 -7.36 8.99 -21.34
N ILE A 56 -6.10 8.58 -21.22
CA ILE A 56 -5.00 9.40 -20.72
C ILE A 56 -3.98 9.55 -21.86
N THR A 57 -3.92 10.74 -22.45
CA THR A 57 -3.03 11.05 -23.60
C THR A 57 -1.81 11.88 -23.22
N PHE A 58 -1.75 12.39 -21.98
CA PHE A 58 -0.68 13.25 -21.49
C PHE A 58 0.40 12.52 -20.68
N LEU A 59 0.19 11.24 -20.34
CA LEU A 59 1.15 10.40 -19.62
C LEU A 59 1.74 9.36 -20.55
N LEU A 60 3.06 9.24 -20.54
CA LEU A 60 3.76 8.16 -21.23
C LEU A 60 3.76 6.90 -20.36
N PRO A 61 3.80 5.70 -20.95
CA PRO A 61 3.95 4.45 -20.20
C PRO A 61 5.17 4.42 -19.26
N THR A 62 6.21 5.18 -19.59
CA THR A 62 7.43 5.33 -18.76
C THR A 62 7.17 6.07 -17.45
N ASP A 63 6.16 6.93 -17.41
CA ASP A 63 5.84 7.78 -16.24
C ASP A 63 4.92 7.07 -15.25
N VAL A 64 4.36 5.93 -15.64
CA VAL A 64 3.43 5.13 -14.82
C VAL A 64 4.11 4.62 -13.56
N GLY A 65 5.39 4.27 -13.62
CA GLY A 65 6.15 3.73 -12.48
C GLY A 65 6.13 4.67 -11.26
N PRO A 66 6.66 5.90 -11.38
CA PRO A 66 6.61 6.90 -10.31
C PRO A 66 5.19 7.23 -9.84
N ILE A 67 4.26 7.43 -10.77
CA ILE A 67 2.86 7.81 -10.45
C ILE A 67 2.15 6.70 -9.68
N ARG A 68 2.39 5.43 -10.06
CA ARG A 68 1.87 4.26 -9.35
C ARG A 68 2.26 4.30 -7.87
N PHE A 69 3.52 4.59 -7.54
CA PHE A 69 3.96 4.65 -6.14
C PHE A 69 3.31 5.79 -5.36
N ILE A 70 3.12 6.97 -5.98
CA ILE A 70 2.40 8.09 -5.36
C ILE A 70 0.95 7.72 -5.06
N LEU A 71 0.24 7.18 -6.05
CA LEU A 71 -1.16 6.80 -5.92
C LEU A 71 -1.36 5.65 -4.93
N VAL A 72 -0.44 4.68 -4.91
CA VAL A 72 -0.45 3.60 -3.92
C VAL A 72 -0.21 4.17 -2.53
N GLY A 73 0.78 5.05 -2.35
CA GLY A 73 0.99 5.77 -1.08
C GLY A 73 -0.26 6.49 -0.59
N LEU A 74 -0.94 7.21 -1.48
CA LEU A 74 -2.23 7.87 -1.18
C LEU A 74 -3.33 6.86 -0.82
N GLY A 75 -3.42 5.74 -1.54
CA GLY A 75 -4.37 4.67 -1.25
C GLY A 75 -4.13 4.06 0.13
N LEU A 76 -2.87 3.83 0.50
CA LEU A 76 -2.46 3.30 1.79
C LEU A 76 -2.76 4.30 2.92
N MET A 77 -2.47 5.60 2.72
CA MET A 77 -2.85 6.66 3.66
C MET A 77 -4.37 6.72 3.85
N GLY A 78 -5.15 6.62 2.76
CA GLY A 78 -6.60 6.55 2.83
C GLY A 78 -7.07 5.35 3.67
N LEU A 79 -6.52 4.16 3.43
CA LEU A 79 -6.83 2.97 4.21
C LEU A 79 -6.51 3.16 5.70
N MET A 80 -5.38 3.78 6.03
CA MET A 80 -5.00 4.06 7.42
C MET A 80 -5.95 5.07 8.09
N ILE A 81 -6.39 6.11 7.37
CA ILE A 81 -7.33 7.10 7.90
C ILE A 81 -8.69 6.46 8.20
N PHE A 82 -9.21 5.63 7.30
CA PHE A 82 -10.52 4.99 7.47
C PHE A 82 -10.50 3.75 8.37
N ARG A 83 -9.33 3.11 8.55
CA ARG A 83 -9.10 1.93 9.38
C ARG A 83 -7.79 2.09 10.16
N PRO A 84 -7.72 2.98 11.16
CA PRO A 84 -6.48 3.26 11.90
C PRO A 84 -5.91 2.05 12.64
N GLN A 85 -6.77 1.12 13.03
CA GLN A 85 -6.39 -0.15 13.64
C GLN A 85 -5.90 -1.23 12.63
N GLY A 86 -5.86 -0.93 11.34
CA GLY A 86 -5.63 -1.92 10.28
C GLY A 86 -6.85 -2.79 9.99
N ILE A 87 -6.69 -3.77 9.08
CA ILE A 87 -7.78 -4.64 8.60
C ILE A 87 -8.35 -5.52 9.72
N PHE A 88 -7.47 -6.02 10.59
CA PHE A 88 -7.84 -6.92 11.69
C PHE A 88 -7.73 -6.28 13.07
N GLY A 89 -7.49 -4.99 13.21
CA GLY A 89 -7.37 -4.39 14.54
C GLY A 89 -8.65 -4.49 15.37
N ASP A 90 -8.51 -4.77 16.67
CA ASP A 90 -9.63 -4.78 17.59
C ASP A 90 -9.91 -3.34 18.07
N LYS A 91 -11.16 -2.87 17.87
CA LYS A 91 -11.58 -1.53 18.32
C LYS A 91 -11.49 -1.36 19.84
N ARG A 92 -11.44 -2.47 20.58
CA ARG A 92 -11.32 -2.47 22.05
C ARG A 92 -9.94 -2.05 22.54
N GLU A 93 -8.87 -2.28 21.76
CA GLU A 93 -7.52 -1.83 22.11
C GLU A 93 -7.41 -0.30 22.07
N LEU A 94 -8.07 0.34 21.08
CA LEU A 94 -8.16 1.81 20.99
C LEU A 94 -8.94 2.45 22.14
N ALA A 95 -9.92 1.74 22.71
CA ALA A 95 -10.77 2.26 23.77
C ALA A 95 -10.14 2.14 25.17
N LEU A 96 -9.17 1.23 25.36
CA LEU A 96 -8.44 1.07 26.61
C LEU A 96 -7.36 2.13 26.79
N ASP A 97 -6.75 2.62 25.70
CA ASP A 97 -5.73 3.69 25.73
C ASP A 97 -6.34 5.09 25.90
N ALA A 98 -7.65 5.23 25.68
CA ALA A 98 -8.39 6.49 25.80
C ALA A 98 -8.95 6.76 27.21
N ARG A 99 -8.66 5.90 28.20
CA ARG A 99 -9.10 6.03 29.60
C ARG A 99 -7.90 6.18 30.53
#